data_AF-A0A358SQ24-F1
#
_entry.id   AF-A0A358SQ24-F1
#
_cell.length_a   1.000
_cell.length_b   1.000
_cell.length_c   1.000
_cell.angle_alpha   90.00
_cell.angle_beta   90.00
_cell.angle_gamma   90.00
#
_symmetry.space_group_name_H-M   'P 1'
#
loop_
_entity.id
_entity.type
_entity.pdbx_description
1 polymer ?
#
loop_
_entity_poly.entity_id
_entity_poly.type
_entity_poly.pdbx_seq_one_letter_code
_entity_poly.pdbx_strand_id
1 'polypeptide(L)'
;MASRREQEWIGVTPRPRLKLLPLTKFRVEVMFAALRELAESMNRDFSDAELLSHAELVHRLSEGLPALLYCYLNWIYEAQWNGLDRLKDREQFDRLTKSYIEEQLISATGLCRSGDAPNEEERRALARTFQAMAPYRIFTQSHLRHHAQPGGALHGVLEDLNWTVDKLWDEVGKTDWLTRPLPQPWQEVHPPIRRLLCHHWYTSEASCAQAYRDAREFVQSWARAQTGSDQSVALVECLWHEAQVLSLSRASDMEEKLIALARELSLHIVPSDTYSQANLRSYAVTLMTQDEELEEAVDGMNGLFERLLATVRTPA
;
A
#
# COMPACT_ATOMS: atom_id res chain seq x y z
N MET A 1 -11.86 -9.60 21.58
CA MET A 1 -12.10 -11.04 21.84
C MET A 1 -10.82 -11.81 21.56
N ALA A 2 -10.55 -12.82 22.41
CA ALA A 2 -9.23 -13.37 22.70
C ALA A 2 -8.54 -14.10 21.53
N SER A 3 -7.31 -13.68 21.21
CA SER A 3 -6.32 -14.51 20.50
C SER A 3 -5.35 -15.05 21.56
N ARG A 4 -5.41 -16.36 21.83
CA ARG A 4 -4.42 -17.06 22.67
C ARG A 4 -3.14 -17.29 21.86
N ARG A 5 -2.01 -16.90 22.43
CA ARG A 5 -0.69 -16.75 21.79
C ARG A 5 -0.11 -18.10 21.35
N GLU A 6 0.61 -18.17 20.24
CA GLU A 6 1.36 -19.38 19.80
C GLU A 6 2.30 -19.93 20.89
N GLN A 7 2.91 -19.07 21.70
CA GLN A 7 3.79 -19.46 22.81
C GLN A 7 3.05 -20.06 24.01
N GLU A 8 1.73 -19.84 24.15
CA GLU A 8 0.91 -20.44 25.22
C GLU A 8 0.45 -21.87 24.86
N TRP A 9 0.75 -22.36 23.66
CA TRP A 9 0.42 -23.72 23.21
C TRP A 9 1.56 -24.73 23.38
N ILE A 10 2.60 -24.38 24.15
CA ILE A 10 3.65 -25.33 24.57
C ILE A 10 2.95 -26.43 25.40
N GLY A 11 2.79 -27.61 24.80
CA GLY A 11 2.19 -28.79 25.43
C GLY A 11 0.93 -29.36 24.76
N VAL A 12 0.33 -28.67 23.79
CA VAL A 12 -0.84 -29.18 23.05
C VAL A 12 -0.41 -29.92 21.79
N THR A 13 -0.72 -31.21 21.70
CA THR A 13 -0.36 -32.08 20.57
C THR A 13 -1.60 -32.82 20.05
N PRO A 14 -1.92 -32.75 18.74
CA PRO A 14 -1.23 -32.00 17.69
C PRO A 14 -1.39 -30.48 17.89
N ARG A 15 -0.37 -29.71 17.48
CA ARG A 15 -0.45 -28.25 17.51
C ARG A 15 -1.72 -27.82 16.76
N PRO A 16 -2.63 -27.06 17.38
CA PRO A 16 -3.82 -26.59 16.70
C PRO A 16 -3.39 -25.75 15.50
N ARG A 17 -3.93 -26.05 14.32
CA ARG A 17 -3.78 -25.21 13.14
C ARG A 17 -4.65 -23.97 13.34
N LEU A 18 -4.10 -22.97 14.03
CA LEU A 18 -4.76 -21.68 14.18
C LEU A 18 -4.72 -20.98 12.82
N LYS A 19 -5.90 -20.82 12.21
CA LYS A 19 -6.04 -19.95 11.05
C LYS A 19 -6.28 -18.55 11.61
N LEU A 20 -5.25 -17.71 11.58
CA LEU A 20 -5.46 -16.27 11.74
C LEU A 20 -6.45 -15.86 10.64
N LEU A 21 -7.64 -15.44 11.05
CA LEU A 21 -8.56 -14.75 10.16
C LEU A 21 -8.04 -13.31 10.11
N PRO A 22 -7.41 -12.87 9.01
CA PRO A 22 -7.08 -11.46 8.87
C PRO A 22 -8.39 -10.68 9.02
N LEU A 23 -8.41 -9.68 9.90
CA LEU A 23 -9.47 -8.69 9.88
C LEU A 23 -9.31 -7.95 8.55
N THR A 24 -10.08 -8.40 7.55
CA THR A 24 -9.97 -7.90 6.18
C THR A 24 -10.53 -6.48 6.10
N LYS A 25 -10.04 -5.71 5.13
CA LYS A 25 -10.70 -4.48 4.68
C LYS A 25 -12.19 -4.76 4.45
N PHE A 26 -13.07 -3.92 4.98
CA PHE A 26 -14.46 -3.91 4.57
C PHE A 26 -14.52 -3.49 3.12
N ARG A 27 -15.24 -4.28 2.32
CA ARG A 27 -15.45 -4.00 0.90
C ARG A 27 -16.54 -2.93 0.72
N VAL A 28 -16.67 -2.44 -0.51
CA VAL A 28 -17.66 -1.42 -0.88
C VAL A 28 -19.08 -1.85 -0.51
N GLU A 29 -19.42 -3.14 -0.57
CA GLU A 29 -20.76 -3.63 -0.24
C GLU A 29 -21.11 -3.43 1.24
N VAL A 30 -20.11 -3.53 2.13
CA VAL A 30 -20.29 -3.25 3.57
C VAL A 30 -20.51 -1.75 3.78
N MET A 31 -19.77 -0.90 3.06
CA MET A 31 -19.95 0.56 3.09
C MET A 31 -21.34 0.95 2.59
N PHE A 32 -21.79 0.33 1.50
CA PHE A 32 -23.11 0.53 0.92
C PHE A 32 -24.22 0.18 1.93
N ALA A 33 -24.13 -1.00 2.56
CA ALA A 33 -25.10 -1.42 3.56
C ALA A 33 -25.17 -0.44 4.75
N ALA A 34 -24.01 -0.01 5.26
CA ALA A 34 -23.95 0.94 6.38
C ALA A 34 -24.50 2.33 6.01
N LEU A 35 -24.23 2.82 4.81
CA LEU A 35 -24.77 4.10 4.33
C LEU A 35 -26.27 4.04 4.07
N ARG A 36 -26.79 2.91 3.56
CA ARG A 36 -28.23 2.70 3.39
C ARG A 36 -28.96 2.73 4.74
N GLU A 37 -28.46 1.99 5.73
CA GLU A 37 -29.02 2.00 7.10
C GLU A 37 -28.98 3.42 7.71
N LEU A 38 -27.89 4.16 7.47
CA LEU A 38 -27.79 5.54 7.92
C LEU A 38 -28.83 6.45 7.23
N ALA A 39 -28.99 6.35 5.91
CA ALA A 39 -29.98 7.12 5.16
C ALA A 39 -31.41 6.84 5.63
N GLU A 40 -31.76 5.57 5.86
CA GLU A 40 -33.05 5.15 6.43
C GLU A 40 -33.27 5.78 7.82
N SER A 41 -32.27 5.73 8.69
CA SER A 41 -32.36 6.33 10.04
C SER A 41 -32.54 7.86 10.03
N MET A 42 -32.07 8.52 8.97
CA MET A 42 -32.15 9.97 8.78
C MET A 42 -33.36 10.39 7.93
N ASN A 43 -34.21 9.43 7.52
CA ASN A 43 -35.35 9.64 6.62
C ASN A 43 -34.95 10.37 5.33
N ARG A 44 -33.87 9.88 4.70
CA ARG A 44 -33.35 10.37 3.42
C ARG A 44 -33.49 9.30 2.35
N ASP A 45 -34.01 9.70 1.20
CA ASP A 45 -34.14 8.83 0.04
C ASP A 45 -32.98 9.08 -0.93
N PHE A 46 -32.29 8.00 -1.31
CA PHE A 46 -31.26 7.98 -2.34
C PHE A 46 -31.52 6.79 -3.26
N SER A 47 -31.14 6.91 -4.52
CA SER A 47 -31.05 5.75 -5.40
C SER A 47 -29.87 4.85 -5.02
N ASP A 48 -29.96 3.56 -5.38
CA ASP A 48 -28.84 2.62 -5.18
C ASP A 48 -27.56 3.09 -5.89
N ALA A 49 -27.68 3.74 -7.05
CA ALA A 49 -26.52 4.26 -7.78
C ALA A 49 -25.82 5.40 -7.02
N GLU A 50 -26.59 6.31 -6.41
CA GLU A 50 -26.03 7.40 -5.58
C GLU A 50 -25.37 6.84 -4.31
N LEU A 51 -26.03 5.90 -3.62
CA LEU A 51 -25.46 5.25 -2.44
C LEU A 51 -24.19 4.46 -2.77
N LEU A 52 -24.14 3.80 -3.93
CA LEU A 52 -22.93 3.10 -4.38
C LEU A 52 -21.78 4.07 -4.60
N SER A 53 -22.01 5.20 -5.26
CA SER A 53 -20.99 6.24 -5.44
C SER A 53 -20.48 6.80 -4.10
N HIS A 54 -21.39 7.02 -3.13
CA HIS A 54 -20.99 7.42 -1.78
C HIS A 54 -20.20 6.33 -1.05
N ALA A 55 -20.58 5.07 -1.21
CA ALA A 55 -19.88 3.93 -0.62
C ALA A 55 -18.45 3.79 -1.17
N GLU A 56 -18.26 3.95 -2.47
CA GLU A 56 -16.94 3.97 -3.12
C GLU A 56 -16.07 5.11 -2.62
N LEU A 57 -16.65 6.31 -2.44
CA LEU A 57 -15.94 7.46 -1.89
C LEU A 57 -15.47 7.19 -0.46
N VAL A 58 -16.37 6.74 0.42
CA VAL A 58 -16.04 6.45 1.83
C VAL A 58 -15.05 5.28 1.92
N HIS A 59 -15.23 4.24 1.11
CA HIS A 59 -14.31 3.11 1.03
C HIS A 59 -12.90 3.58 0.68
N ARG A 60 -12.76 4.44 -0.35
CA ARG A 60 -11.47 4.96 -0.81
C ARG A 60 -10.78 5.80 0.25
N LEU A 61 -11.51 6.66 0.96
CA LEU A 61 -10.94 7.56 1.98
C LEU A 61 -10.59 6.84 3.29
N SER A 62 -11.36 5.82 3.65
CA SER A 62 -11.13 4.99 4.84
C SER A 62 -10.23 3.79 4.58
N GLU A 63 -9.87 3.52 3.32
CA GLU A 63 -9.20 2.30 2.86
C GLU A 63 -9.94 1.00 3.27
N GLY A 64 -11.26 1.11 3.51
CA GLY A 64 -12.08 0.03 4.04
C GLY A 64 -11.72 -0.40 5.47
N LEU A 65 -10.94 0.39 6.22
CA LEU A 65 -10.53 0.04 7.58
C LEU A 65 -11.72 0.13 8.55
N PRO A 66 -12.08 -0.95 9.26
CA PRO A 66 -13.23 -0.95 10.17
C PRO A 66 -13.15 0.13 11.25
N ALA A 67 -11.94 0.45 11.73
CA ALA A 67 -11.71 1.47 12.75
C ALA A 67 -12.05 2.89 12.28
N LEU A 68 -12.03 3.14 10.97
CA LEU A 68 -12.34 4.45 10.39
C LEU A 68 -13.82 4.58 9.98
N LEU A 69 -14.52 3.46 9.75
CA LEU A 69 -15.91 3.46 9.30
C LEU A 69 -16.80 4.36 10.16
N TYR A 70 -16.72 4.19 11.48
CA TYR A 70 -17.54 4.97 12.42
C TYR A 70 -17.27 6.48 12.28
N CYS A 71 -16.01 6.89 12.15
CA CYS A 71 -15.64 8.30 12.02
C CYS A 71 -16.28 8.93 10.77
N TYR A 72 -16.22 8.24 9.62
CA TYR A 72 -16.81 8.72 8.38
C TYR A 72 -18.34 8.73 8.43
N LEU A 73 -18.99 7.68 8.94
CA LEU A 73 -20.46 7.65 9.08
C LEU A 73 -20.96 8.73 10.04
N ASN A 74 -20.29 8.93 11.18
CA ASN A 74 -20.67 9.96 12.14
C ASN A 74 -20.53 11.36 11.53
N TRP A 75 -19.48 11.61 10.74
CA TRP A 75 -19.36 12.88 10.03
C TRP A 75 -20.49 13.09 9.01
N ILE A 76 -20.85 12.07 8.23
CA ILE A 76 -21.95 12.14 7.26
C ILE A 76 -23.27 12.46 7.97
N TYR A 77 -23.51 11.81 9.12
CA TYR A 77 -24.65 12.07 9.98
C TYR A 77 -24.68 13.52 10.48
N GLU A 78 -23.57 14.01 11.07
CA GLU A 78 -23.44 15.39 11.56
C GLU A 78 -23.60 16.43 10.45
N ALA A 79 -23.02 16.17 9.27
CA ALA A 79 -23.12 17.03 8.09
C ALA A 79 -24.49 16.95 7.41
N GLN A 80 -25.39 16.06 7.87
CA GLN A 80 -26.71 15.84 7.28
C GLN A 80 -26.63 15.50 5.79
N TRP A 81 -25.62 14.72 5.41
CA TRP A 81 -25.31 14.36 4.02
C TRP A 81 -24.94 15.54 3.10
N ASN A 82 -24.69 16.74 3.64
CA ASN A 82 -24.39 17.92 2.84
C ASN A 82 -22.88 18.05 2.55
N GLY A 83 -22.56 18.27 1.28
CA GLY A 83 -21.19 18.56 0.85
C GLY A 83 -20.24 17.39 1.08
N LEU A 84 -20.64 16.18 0.67
CA LEU A 84 -19.81 14.97 0.73
C LEU A 84 -18.48 15.12 -0.03
N ASP A 85 -18.43 15.96 -1.07
CA ASP A 85 -17.17 16.24 -1.77
C ASP A 85 -16.09 16.80 -0.85
N ARG A 86 -16.47 17.46 0.26
CA ARG A 86 -15.53 17.94 1.28
C ARG A 86 -14.77 16.82 1.97
N LEU A 87 -15.26 15.58 1.93
CA LEU A 87 -14.52 14.43 2.44
C LEU A 87 -13.20 14.19 1.67
N LYS A 88 -13.10 14.70 0.43
CA LYS A 88 -11.86 14.68 -0.35
C LYS A 88 -10.87 15.77 0.09
N ASP A 89 -11.33 16.74 0.88
CA ASP A 89 -10.49 17.83 1.38
C ASP A 89 -9.54 17.32 2.45
N ARG A 90 -8.30 17.82 2.41
CA ARG A 90 -7.28 17.45 3.38
C ARG A 90 -7.71 17.70 4.82
N GLU A 91 -8.41 18.80 5.06
CA GLU A 91 -8.90 19.16 6.39
C GLU A 91 -9.83 18.07 6.96
N GLN A 92 -10.72 17.49 6.15
CA GLN A 92 -11.60 16.42 6.61
C GLN A 92 -10.84 15.12 6.79
N PHE A 93 -9.90 14.79 5.92
CA PHE A 93 -9.02 13.64 6.15
C PHE A 93 -8.29 13.76 7.50
N ASP A 94 -7.66 14.90 7.77
CA ASP A 94 -6.93 15.11 9.03
C ASP A 94 -7.89 15.05 10.23
N ARG A 95 -9.09 15.62 10.13
CA ARG A 95 -10.09 15.55 11.21
C ARG A 95 -10.56 14.12 11.50
N LEU A 96 -10.75 13.29 10.47
CA LEU A 96 -11.39 11.98 10.60
C LEU A 96 -10.40 10.83 10.80
N THR A 97 -9.19 10.96 10.28
CA THR A 97 -8.25 9.83 10.15
C THR A 97 -6.96 10.04 10.94
N LYS A 98 -6.53 11.29 11.18
CA LYS A 98 -5.23 11.56 11.80
C LYS A 98 -5.08 10.93 13.19
N SER A 99 -6.06 11.07 14.07
CA SER A 99 -6.00 10.46 15.42
C SER A 99 -5.91 8.94 15.36
N TYR A 100 -6.60 8.28 14.44
CA TYR A 100 -6.44 6.84 14.24
C TYR A 100 -5.00 6.49 13.86
N ILE A 101 -4.39 7.26 12.96
CA ILE A 101 -3.00 7.03 12.55
C ILE A 101 -2.04 7.29 13.71
N GLU A 102 -2.11 8.46 14.33
CA GLU A 102 -1.12 8.91 15.33
C GLU A 102 -1.24 8.18 16.67
N GLU A 103 -2.47 7.89 17.11
CA GLU A 103 -2.74 7.35 18.44
C GLU A 103 -2.94 5.84 18.44
N GLN A 104 -3.38 5.24 17.31
CA GLN A 104 -3.68 3.81 17.25
C GLN A 104 -2.77 3.04 16.31
N LEU A 105 -2.49 3.56 15.11
CA LEU A 105 -1.67 2.86 14.14
C LEU A 105 -0.20 2.94 14.56
N ILE A 106 0.41 4.14 14.53
CA ILE A 106 1.84 4.37 14.77
C ILE A 106 2.23 4.42 16.27
N SER A 107 1.29 4.08 17.15
CA SER A 107 1.55 3.94 18.58
C SER A 107 2.33 2.66 18.87
N ALA A 108 2.94 2.59 20.06
CA ALA A 108 3.77 1.44 20.43
C ALA A 108 2.99 0.11 20.39
N THR A 109 1.74 0.13 20.85
CA THR A 109 0.82 -1.02 20.83
C THR A 109 0.21 -1.27 19.45
N GLY A 110 0.15 -0.26 18.60
CA GLY A 110 -0.32 -0.37 17.21
C GLY A 110 0.69 -1.02 16.27
N LEU A 111 1.98 -0.69 16.46
CA LEU A 111 3.11 -1.26 15.72
C LEU A 111 3.40 -2.71 16.13
N CYS A 112 3.39 -2.97 17.44
CA CYS A 112 3.75 -4.26 18.03
C CYS A 112 2.68 -4.69 19.05
N ARG A 113 1.64 -5.42 18.62
CA ARG A 113 0.58 -5.95 19.49
C ARG A 113 1.03 -7.15 20.31
N SER A 114 2.06 -7.87 19.85
CA SER A 114 2.48 -9.17 20.41
C SER A 114 3.92 -9.23 20.93
N GLY A 115 4.68 -8.14 20.85
CA GLY A 115 6.09 -8.06 21.28
C GLY A 115 6.33 -7.06 22.39
N ASP A 116 7.60 -6.88 22.76
CA ASP A 116 8.01 -5.75 23.59
C ASP A 116 7.68 -4.46 22.84
N ALA A 117 6.86 -3.62 23.46
CA ALA A 117 6.47 -2.36 22.88
C ALA A 117 7.75 -1.51 22.65
N PRO A 118 7.96 -0.98 21.44
CA PRO A 118 9.14 -0.17 21.17
C PRO A 118 9.13 1.04 22.09
N ASN A 119 10.31 1.43 22.58
CA ASN A 119 10.44 2.68 23.30
C ASN A 119 10.16 3.86 22.36
N GLU A 120 10.07 5.07 22.90
CA GLU A 120 9.68 6.25 22.11
C GLU A 120 10.63 6.57 20.95
N GLU A 121 11.94 6.33 21.11
CA GLU A 121 12.94 6.57 20.06
C GLU A 121 12.85 5.51 18.97
N GLU A 122 12.73 4.23 19.36
CA GLU A 122 12.52 3.10 18.44
C GLU A 122 11.22 3.26 17.66
N ARG A 123 10.15 3.70 18.32
CA ARG A 123 8.86 3.98 17.71
C ARG A 123 8.97 5.07 16.65
N ARG A 124 9.68 6.18 16.96
CA ARG A 124 9.95 7.23 15.97
C ARG A 124 10.75 6.71 14.79
N ALA A 125 11.74 5.85 15.02
CA ALA A 125 12.53 5.24 13.96
C ALA A 125 11.70 4.34 13.05
N LEU A 126 10.84 3.49 13.63
CA LEU A 126 9.91 2.66 12.88
C LEU A 126 8.92 3.52 12.09
N ALA A 127 8.34 4.57 12.69
CA ALA A 127 7.43 5.48 11.99
C ALA A 127 8.11 6.18 10.79
N ARG A 128 9.36 6.65 10.95
CA ARG A 128 10.15 7.22 9.84
C ARG A 128 10.47 6.18 8.77
N THR A 129 10.72 4.95 9.17
CA THR A 129 10.95 3.83 8.24
C THR A 129 9.71 3.56 7.41
N PHE A 130 8.54 3.43 8.03
CA PHE A 130 7.30 3.27 7.30
C PHE A 130 6.95 4.49 6.45
N GLN A 131 7.34 5.70 6.84
CA GLN A 131 7.19 6.89 6.01
C GLN A 131 8.01 6.80 4.72
N ALA A 132 9.27 6.40 4.84
CA ALA A 132 10.14 6.18 3.69
C ALA A 132 9.65 5.01 2.81
N MET A 133 9.06 3.97 3.42
CA MET A 133 8.58 2.77 2.72
C MET A 133 7.16 2.89 2.17
N ALA A 134 6.34 3.85 2.63
CA ALA A 134 4.94 3.98 2.21
C ALA A 134 4.72 4.09 0.69
N PRO A 135 5.62 4.73 -0.08
CA PRO A 135 5.51 4.71 -1.54
C PRO A 135 5.69 3.33 -2.15
N TYR A 136 6.38 2.39 -1.50
CA TYR A 136 6.73 1.08 -2.07
C TYR A 136 5.73 0.00 -1.64
N ARG A 137 5.24 -0.83 -2.58
CA ARG A 137 4.35 -1.95 -2.21
C ARG A 137 5.13 -3.09 -1.59
N ILE A 138 6.30 -3.35 -2.15
CA ILE A 138 7.28 -4.28 -1.59
C ILE A 138 8.57 -3.55 -1.27
N PHE A 139 9.30 -4.03 -0.27
CA PHE A 139 10.63 -3.52 0.01
C PHE A 139 11.57 -4.60 0.55
N THR A 140 12.86 -4.35 0.40
CA THR A 140 13.95 -5.24 0.80
C THR A 140 14.98 -4.47 1.63
N GLN A 141 15.98 -5.15 2.18
CA GLN A 141 17.10 -4.44 2.82
C GLN A 141 17.77 -3.41 1.90
N SER A 142 17.78 -3.62 0.58
CA SER A 142 18.35 -2.64 -0.36
C SER A 142 17.59 -1.32 -0.36
N HIS A 143 16.27 -1.35 -0.13
CA HIS A 143 15.45 -0.15 0.02
C HIS A 143 15.85 0.60 1.29
N LEU A 144 15.97 -0.10 2.42
CA LEU A 144 16.44 0.51 3.67
C LEU A 144 17.84 1.10 3.52
N ARG A 145 18.76 0.39 2.87
CA ARG A 145 20.13 0.89 2.60
C ARG A 145 20.11 2.17 1.77
N HIS A 146 19.26 2.25 0.75
CA HIS A 146 19.11 3.47 -0.06
C HIS A 146 18.70 4.67 0.80
N HIS A 147 17.67 4.51 1.63
CA HIS A 147 17.21 5.59 2.52
C HIS A 147 18.13 5.86 3.71
N ALA A 148 19.07 4.98 4.02
CA ALA A 148 20.08 5.14 5.07
C ALA A 148 21.36 5.85 4.60
N GLN A 149 21.53 6.08 3.29
CA GLN A 149 22.68 6.83 2.75
C GLN A 149 22.71 8.27 3.29
N PRO A 150 23.88 8.94 3.35
CA PRO A 150 23.97 10.33 3.79
C PRO A 150 22.98 11.24 3.07
N GLY A 151 22.14 11.95 3.85
CA GLY A 151 21.05 12.79 3.32
C GLY A 151 19.73 12.06 3.07
N GLY A 152 19.69 10.73 3.20
CA GLY A 152 18.48 9.91 3.12
C GLY A 152 17.62 10.00 4.38
N ALA A 153 16.33 9.63 4.23
CA ALA A 153 15.31 9.78 5.28
C ALA A 153 15.58 9.01 6.58
N LEU A 154 16.42 7.96 6.53
CA LEU A 154 16.73 7.09 7.66
C LEU A 154 18.12 7.33 8.24
N HIS A 155 18.94 8.17 7.59
CA HIS A 155 20.33 8.37 7.98
C HIS A 155 20.47 8.86 9.43
N GLY A 156 19.88 10.02 9.76
CA GLY A 156 19.96 10.59 11.10
C GLY A 156 19.31 9.70 12.17
N VAL A 157 18.22 9.01 11.82
CA VAL A 157 17.52 8.09 12.73
C VAL A 157 18.42 6.91 13.14
N LEU A 158 19.16 6.36 12.18
CA LEU A 158 20.08 5.25 12.45
C LEU A 158 21.30 5.72 13.25
N GLU A 159 21.81 6.93 12.98
CA GLU A 159 22.90 7.52 13.76
C GLU A 159 22.49 7.77 15.21
N ASP A 160 21.33 8.38 15.45
CA ASP A 160 20.82 8.72 16.79
C ASP A 160 20.64 7.47 17.66
N LEU A 161 20.15 6.37 17.07
CA LEU A 161 19.91 5.11 17.76
C LEU A 161 21.13 4.17 17.77
N ASN A 162 22.22 4.54 17.08
CA ASN A 162 23.35 3.64 16.79
C ASN A 162 22.89 2.29 16.20
N TRP A 163 21.91 2.35 15.29
CA TRP A 163 21.35 1.18 14.62
C TRP A 163 22.04 0.92 13.28
N THR A 164 22.22 -0.36 12.97
CA THR A 164 22.57 -0.79 11.61
C THR A 164 21.30 -1.00 10.77
N VAL A 165 21.45 -1.04 9.44
CA VAL A 165 20.33 -1.38 8.56
C VAL A 165 19.79 -2.79 8.84
N ASP A 166 20.65 -3.74 9.21
CA ASP A 166 20.22 -5.09 9.55
C ASP A 166 19.39 -5.10 10.85
N LYS A 167 19.80 -4.32 11.85
CA LYS A 167 19.01 -4.13 13.07
C LYS A 167 17.65 -3.50 12.75
N LEU A 168 17.61 -2.47 11.91
CA LEU A 168 16.35 -1.86 11.49
C LEU A 168 15.45 -2.86 10.74
N TRP A 169 16.03 -3.66 9.84
CA TRP A 169 15.31 -4.70 9.11
C TRP A 169 14.66 -5.71 10.05
N ASP A 170 15.38 -6.14 11.09
CA ASP A 170 14.87 -7.05 12.11
C ASP A 170 13.74 -6.40 12.93
N GLU A 171 13.87 -5.13 13.32
CA GLU A 171 12.81 -4.43 14.06
C GLU A 171 11.55 -4.20 13.22
N VAL A 172 11.69 -3.81 11.95
CA VAL A 172 10.55 -3.74 11.02
C VAL A 172 9.89 -5.11 10.88
N GLY A 173 10.70 -6.17 10.80
CA GLY A 173 10.25 -7.56 10.69
C GLY A 173 9.38 -8.05 11.85
N LYS A 174 9.46 -7.41 13.02
CA LYS A 174 8.66 -7.72 14.23
C LYS A 174 7.33 -6.98 14.30
N THR A 175 7.09 -6.02 13.42
CA THR A 175 5.84 -5.24 13.41
C THR A 175 4.67 -6.05 12.87
N ASP A 176 3.46 -5.74 13.33
CA ASP A 176 2.23 -6.40 12.90
C ASP A 176 1.62 -5.81 11.61
N TRP A 177 2.28 -4.83 11.00
CA TRP A 177 1.78 -4.19 9.77
C TRP A 177 2.17 -4.95 8.51
N LEU A 178 3.10 -5.89 8.61
CA LEU A 178 3.57 -6.67 7.48
C LEU A 178 2.56 -7.74 7.10
N THR A 179 2.27 -7.86 5.81
CA THR A 179 1.54 -9.01 5.26
C THR A 179 2.34 -10.28 5.59
N ARG A 180 1.70 -11.26 6.24
CA ARG A 180 2.32 -12.55 6.61
C ARG A 180 1.32 -13.70 6.46
N PRO A 181 1.79 -14.91 6.07
CA PRO A 181 3.14 -15.22 5.61
C PRO A 181 3.39 -14.71 4.19
N LEU A 182 4.64 -14.39 3.85
CA LEU A 182 5.05 -14.09 2.48
C LEU A 182 5.88 -15.25 1.92
N PRO A 183 5.55 -15.77 0.72
CA PRO A 183 6.36 -16.77 0.05
C PRO A 183 7.71 -16.25 -0.48
N GLN A 184 7.90 -14.93 -0.51
CA GLN A 184 9.05 -14.26 -1.14
C GLN A 184 9.94 -13.54 -0.13
N PRO A 185 11.21 -13.23 -0.47
CA PRO A 185 12.18 -12.67 0.47
C PRO A 185 12.00 -11.17 0.76
N TRP A 186 11.02 -10.50 0.14
CA TRP A 186 10.67 -9.11 0.42
C TRP A 186 9.64 -8.99 1.55
N GLN A 187 9.50 -7.77 2.06
CA GLN A 187 8.45 -7.38 2.98
C GLN A 187 7.39 -6.57 2.24
N GLU A 188 6.15 -6.67 2.70
CA GLU A 188 5.00 -5.93 2.17
C GLU A 188 4.23 -5.37 3.37
N VAL A 189 3.95 -4.07 3.37
CA VAL A 189 3.03 -3.47 4.34
C VAL A 189 1.61 -3.70 3.86
N HIS A 190 0.71 -4.10 4.76
CA HIS A 190 -0.71 -4.27 4.42
C HIS A 190 -1.24 -3.10 3.57
N PRO A 191 -1.75 -3.34 2.35
CA PRO A 191 -2.02 -2.26 1.39
C PRO A 191 -2.92 -1.13 1.91
N PRO A 192 -4.03 -1.40 2.63
CA PRO A 192 -4.84 -0.34 3.23
C PRO A 192 -4.06 0.56 4.19
N ILE A 193 -3.21 -0.04 5.03
CA ILE A 193 -2.35 0.69 5.98
C ILE A 193 -1.34 1.53 5.19
N ARG A 194 -0.67 0.94 4.20
CA ARG A 194 0.33 1.61 3.37
C ARG A 194 -0.24 2.85 2.67
N ARG A 195 -1.39 2.73 2.00
CA ARG A 195 -2.02 3.85 1.28
C ARG A 195 -2.51 4.93 2.24
N LEU A 196 -3.10 4.54 3.37
CA LEU A 196 -3.52 5.48 4.42
C LEU A 196 -2.33 6.30 4.94
N LEU A 197 -1.22 5.63 5.22
CA LEU A 197 0.03 6.24 5.67
C LEU A 197 0.64 7.15 4.60
N CYS A 198 0.62 6.71 3.33
CA CYS A 198 1.05 7.52 2.20
C CYS A 198 0.23 8.83 2.13
N HIS A 199 -1.10 8.73 2.18
CA HIS A 199 -1.96 9.91 2.19
C HIS A 199 -1.68 10.81 3.40
N HIS A 200 -1.47 10.24 4.58
CA HIS A 200 -1.18 11.01 5.79
C HIS A 200 0.13 11.81 5.71
N TRP A 201 1.23 11.19 5.27
CA TRP A 201 2.55 11.83 5.24
C TRP A 201 2.80 12.70 4.01
N TYR A 202 2.21 12.38 2.86
CA TYR A 202 2.35 13.13 1.62
C TYR A 202 1.09 13.94 1.36
N THR A 203 1.04 15.12 2.00
CA THR A 203 -0.18 15.94 2.18
C THR A 203 -0.76 16.57 0.92
N SER A 204 -0.08 16.48 -0.21
CA SER A 204 -0.53 17.00 -1.51
C SER A 204 -0.31 15.99 -2.62
N GLU A 205 -1.14 16.06 -3.67
CA GLU A 205 -0.97 15.24 -4.88
C GLU A 205 0.47 15.38 -5.44
N ALA A 206 1.02 16.60 -5.43
CA ALA A 206 2.39 16.87 -5.90
C ALA A 206 3.48 16.21 -5.02
N SER A 207 3.33 16.26 -3.69
CA SER A 207 4.27 15.61 -2.76
C SER A 207 4.22 14.09 -2.90
N CYS A 208 3.01 13.53 -3.01
CA CYS A 208 2.80 12.11 -3.21
C CYS A 208 3.36 11.64 -4.57
N ALA A 209 3.12 12.40 -5.64
CA ALA A 209 3.68 12.14 -6.96
C ALA A 209 5.21 12.25 -6.98
N GLN A 210 5.81 13.14 -6.18
CA GLN A 210 7.28 13.18 -6.03
C GLN A 210 7.78 11.92 -5.32
N ALA A 211 7.15 11.50 -4.22
CA ALA A 211 7.55 10.30 -3.50
C ALA A 211 7.48 9.03 -4.37
N TYR A 212 6.45 8.90 -5.22
CA TYR A 212 6.37 7.80 -6.18
C TYR A 212 7.40 7.92 -7.31
N ARG A 213 7.77 9.13 -7.76
CA ARG A 213 8.86 9.32 -8.72
C ARG A 213 10.20 8.87 -8.13
N ASP A 214 10.53 9.32 -6.93
CA ASP A 214 11.77 8.94 -6.24
C ASP A 214 11.83 7.41 -6.04
N ALA A 215 10.70 6.81 -5.64
CA ALA A 215 10.57 5.36 -5.51
C ALA A 215 10.76 4.63 -6.84
N ARG A 216 10.14 5.11 -7.93
CA ARG A 216 10.31 4.55 -9.27
C ARG A 216 11.77 4.58 -9.71
N GLU A 217 12.45 5.71 -9.54
CA GLU A 217 13.86 5.87 -9.93
C GLU A 217 14.74 4.85 -9.20
N PHE A 218 14.52 4.69 -7.89
CA PHE A 218 15.20 3.66 -7.12
C PHE A 218 14.86 2.25 -7.64
N VAL A 219 13.57 1.90 -7.77
CA VAL A 219 13.15 0.56 -8.22
C VAL A 219 13.69 0.24 -9.60
N GLN A 220 13.73 1.20 -10.52
CA GLN A 220 14.30 1.00 -11.86
C GLN A 220 15.81 0.74 -11.79
N SER A 221 16.54 1.44 -10.92
CA SER A 221 17.96 1.16 -10.68
C SER A 221 18.18 -0.22 -10.05
N TRP A 222 17.33 -0.58 -9.08
CA TRP A 222 17.35 -1.87 -8.40
C TRP A 222 17.01 -3.01 -9.36
N ALA A 223 16.03 -2.83 -10.25
CA ALA A 223 15.60 -3.77 -11.29
C ALA A 223 16.76 -4.21 -12.18
N ARG A 224 17.60 -3.25 -12.61
CA ARG A 224 18.77 -3.51 -13.46
C ARG A 224 19.84 -4.36 -12.78
N ALA A 225 19.83 -4.41 -11.44
CA ALA A 225 20.73 -5.26 -10.66
C ALA A 225 20.13 -6.64 -10.33
N GLN A 226 18.85 -6.87 -10.63
CA GLN A 226 18.18 -8.15 -10.35
C GLN A 226 18.40 -9.17 -11.47
N THR A 227 18.27 -10.45 -11.11
CA THR A 227 18.34 -11.56 -12.06
C THR A 227 17.16 -12.51 -11.84
N GLY A 228 16.85 -13.35 -12.84
CA GLY A 228 15.74 -14.30 -12.73
C GLY A 228 14.38 -13.60 -12.58
N SER A 229 13.50 -14.18 -11.76
CA SER A 229 12.10 -13.75 -11.58
C SER A 229 11.94 -12.37 -10.95
N ASP A 230 12.94 -11.89 -10.21
CA ASP A 230 12.89 -10.60 -9.53
C ASP A 230 12.86 -9.42 -10.53
N GLN A 231 13.36 -9.63 -11.75
CA GLN A 231 13.21 -8.67 -12.85
C GLN A 231 11.74 -8.44 -13.22
N SER A 232 10.93 -9.49 -13.22
CA SER A 232 9.49 -9.40 -13.51
C SER A 232 8.77 -8.61 -12.43
N VAL A 233 9.13 -8.83 -11.17
CA VAL A 233 8.56 -8.10 -10.02
C VAL A 233 8.92 -6.62 -10.12
N ALA A 234 10.20 -6.30 -10.34
CA ALA A 234 10.67 -4.94 -10.45
C ALA A 234 10.01 -4.16 -11.61
N LEU A 235 9.75 -4.86 -12.73
CA LEU A 235 9.00 -4.29 -13.87
C LEU A 235 7.59 -3.86 -13.44
N VAL A 236 6.86 -4.74 -12.75
CA VAL A 236 5.49 -4.44 -12.31
C VAL A 236 5.49 -3.28 -11.31
N GLU A 237 6.41 -3.25 -10.36
CA GLU A 237 6.57 -2.13 -9.42
C GLU A 237 6.88 -0.81 -10.16
N CYS A 238 7.77 -0.82 -11.15
CA CYS A 238 8.06 0.38 -11.95
C CYS A 238 6.83 0.91 -12.69
N LEU A 239 6.02 0.01 -13.28
CA LEU A 239 4.79 0.39 -13.98
C LEU A 239 3.76 0.97 -13.03
N TRP A 240 3.57 0.33 -11.87
CA TRP A 240 2.63 0.82 -10.87
C TRP A 240 3.04 2.20 -10.35
N HIS A 241 4.32 2.41 -10.02
CA HIS A 241 4.78 3.73 -9.60
C HIS A 241 4.56 4.80 -10.67
N GLU A 242 4.89 4.52 -11.93
CA GLU A 242 4.64 5.48 -13.02
C GLU A 242 3.15 5.78 -13.19
N ALA A 243 2.27 4.77 -13.08
CA ALA A 243 0.83 4.97 -13.15
C ALA A 243 0.33 5.89 -12.03
N GLN A 244 0.82 5.70 -10.79
CA GLN A 244 0.51 6.58 -9.67
C GLN A 244 0.97 8.02 -9.92
N VAL A 245 2.19 8.22 -10.41
CA VAL A 245 2.75 9.54 -10.73
C VAL A 245 1.89 10.26 -11.78
N LEU A 246 1.56 9.57 -12.86
CA LEU A 246 0.78 10.13 -13.97
C LEU A 246 -0.66 10.44 -13.56
N SER A 247 -1.23 9.61 -12.67
CA SER A 247 -2.60 9.78 -12.17
C SER A 247 -2.70 11.01 -11.27
N LEU A 248 -1.81 11.11 -10.28
CA LEU A 248 -1.73 12.26 -9.38
C LEU A 248 -1.38 13.56 -10.11
N SER A 249 -0.60 13.48 -11.19
CA SER A 249 -0.25 14.65 -12.01
C SER A 249 -1.28 14.99 -13.08
N ARG A 250 -2.35 14.18 -13.22
CA ARG A 250 -3.40 14.29 -14.24
C ARG A 250 -2.82 14.41 -15.66
N ALA A 251 -1.81 13.60 -15.95
CA ALA A 251 -1.09 13.63 -17.20
C ALA A 251 -1.99 13.21 -18.37
N SER A 252 -2.17 14.09 -19.36
CA SER A 252 -2.99 13.81 -20.55
C SER A 252 -2.37 12.73 -21.46
N ASP A 253 -1.08 12.48 -21.31
CA ASP A 253 -0.28 11.51 -22.07
C ASP A 253 0.01 10.22 -21.29
N MET A 254 -0.80 9.91 -20.26
CA MET A 254 -0.57 8.74 -19.40
C MET A 254 -0.44 7.44 -20.20
N GLU A 255 -1.37 7.19 -21.12
CA GLU A 255 -1.39 5.98 -21.94
C GLU A 255 -0.07 5.81 -22.73
N GLU A 256 0.36 6.87 -23.42
CA GLU A 256 1.57 6.84 -24.24
C GLU A 256 2.81 6.55 -23.38
N LYS A 257 2.94 7.23 -22.23
CA LYS A 257 4.07 7.06 -21.32
C LYS A 257 4.12 5.67 -20.69
N LEU A 258 2.98 5.14 -20.24
CA LEU A 258 2.94 3.80 -19.64
C LEU A 258 3.24 2.71 -20.67
N ILE A 259 2.72 2.82 -21.89
CA ILE A 259 3.03 1.86 -22.96
C ILE A 259 4.52 1.93 -23.35
N ALA A 260 5.07 3.13 -23.46
CA ALA A 260 6.49 3.33 -23.74
C ALA A 260 7.38 2.71 -22.65
N LEU A 261 7.05 2.96 -21.36
CA LEU A 261 7.76 2.39 -20.23
C LEU A 261 7.63 0.86 -20.17
N ALA A 262 6.42 0.32 -20.38
CA ALA A 262 6.20 -1.14 -20.40
C ALA A 262 7.03 -1.82 -21.48
N ARG A 263 7.11 -1.21 -22.67
CA ARG A 263 7.96 -1.69 -23.76
C ARG A 263 9.43 -1.64 -23.36
N GLU A 264 9.90 -0.51 -22.85
CA GLU A 264 11.29 -0.34 -22.40
C GLU A 264 11.66 -1.41 -21.37
N LEU A 265 10.90 -1.54 -20.29
CA LEU A 265 11.18 -2.51 -19.23
C LEU A 265 11.15 -3.95 -19.74
N SER A 266 10.19 -4.30 -20.60
CA SER A 266 10.08 -5.66 -21.17
C SER A 266 11.24 -5.99 -22.12
N LEU A 267 11.77 -5.01 -22.86
CA LEU A 267 12.94 -5.19 -23.72
C LEU A 267 14.23 -5.39 -22.91
N HIS A 268 14.32 -4.76 -21.73
CA HIS A 268 15.50 -4.86 -20.85
C HIS A 268 15.55 -6.13 -19.98
N ILE A 269 14.53 -6.98 -20.01
CA ILE A 269 14.56 -8.28 -19.30
C ILE A 269 15.68 -9.14 -19.90
N VAL A 270 16.59 -9.59 -19.04
CA VAL A 270 17.71 -10.46 -19.41
C VAL A 270 17.39 -11.91 -19.03
N PRO A 271 17.55 -12.89 -19.93
CA PRO A 271 17.39 -14.31 -19.59
C PRO A 271 18.46 -14.77 -18.60
N SER A 272 18.17 -15.86 -17.88
CA SER A 272 19.14 -16.57 -17.04
C SER A 272 19.15 -18.06 -17.38
N ASP A 273 20.07 -18.81 -16.79
CA ASP A 273 20.18 -20.27 -16.97
C ASP A 273 18.87 -21.01 -16.67
N THR A 274 18.05 -20.47 -15.76
CA THR A 274 16.77 -21.05 -15.34
C THR A 274 15.58 -20.51 -16.13
N TYR A 275 15.64 -19.25 -16.60
CA TYR A 275 14.48 -18.56 -17.17
C TYR A 275 14.81 -17.93 -18.51
N SER A 276 14.04 -18.33 -19.53
CA SER A 276 14.03 -17.60 -20.80
C SER A 276 13.39 -16.22 -20.64
N GLN A 277 13.70 -15.30 -21.55
CA GLN A 277 13.08 -13.98 -21.59
C GLN A 277 11.54 -14.08 -21.74
N ALA A 278 11.06 -15.03 -22.56
CA ALA A 278 9.63 -15.28 -22.73
C ALA A 278 8.95 -15.78 -21.43
N ASN A 279 9.65 -16.60 -20.64
CA ASN A 279 9.14 -17.07 -19.34
C ASN A 279 9.02 -15.90 -18.36
N LEU A 280 10.03 -15.04 -18.29
CA LEU A 280 10.02 -13.86 -17.41
C LEU A 280 8.93 -12.85 -17.79
N ARG A 281 8.73 -12.60 -19.09
CA ARG A 281 7.61 -11.76 -19.59
C ARG A 281 6.26 -12.36 -19.24
N SER A 282 6.07 -13.66 -19.48
CA SER A 282 4.84 -14.35 -19.12
C SER A 282 4.57 -14.29 -17.62
N TYR A 283 5.62 -14.44 -16.81
CA TYR A 283 5.52 -14.30 -15.36
C TYR A 283 5.14 -12.87 -14.93
N ALA A 284 5.75 -11.84 -15.53
CA ALA A 284 5.37 -10.45 -15.28
C ALA A 284 3.89 -10.19 -15.61
N VAL A 285 3.39 -10.73 -16.73
CA VAL A 285 1.97 -10.62 -17.11
C VAL A 285 1.06 -11.32 -16.10
N THR A 286 1.45 -12.48 -15.58
CA THR A 286 0.71 -13.16 -14.50
C THR A 286 0.66 -12.30 -13.25
N LEU A 287 1.79 -11.70 -12.85
CA LEU A 287 1.85 -10.78 -11.71
C LEU A 287 0.92 -9.58 -11.92
N MET A 288 1.00 -8.92 -13.08
CA MET A 288 0.12 -7.79 -13.41
C MET A 288 -1.35 -8.18 -13.36
N THR A 289 -1.74 -9.34 -13.90
CA THR A 289 -3.14 -9.81 -13.89
C THR A 289 -3.67 -10.06 -12.47
N GLN A 290 -2.79 -10.30 -11.50
CA GLN A 290 -3.13 -10.52 -10.09
C GLN A 290 -3.03 -9.23 -9.26
N ASP A 291 -2.68 -8.11 -9.90
CA ASP A 291 -2.33 -6.86 -9.25
C ASP A 291 -3.50 -5.87 -9.31
N GLU A 292 -4.41 -5.99 -8.32
CA GLU A 292 -5.58 -5.12 -8.16
C GLU A 292 -5.17 -3.63 -8.13
N GLU A 293 -4.03 -3.29 -7.51
CA GLU A 293 -3.61 -1.89 -7.38
C GLU A 293 -3.08 -1.29 -8.69
N LEU A 294 -2.48 -2.11 -9.56
CA LEU A 294 -2.07 -1.68 -10.89
C LEU A 294 -3.28 -1.50 -11.80
N GLU A 295 -4.25 -2.43 -11.74
CA GLU A 295 -5.50 -2.32 -12.48
C GLU A 295 -6.27 -1.06 -12.08
N GLU A 296 -6.49 -0.84 -10.78
CA GLU A 296 -7.14 0.37 -10.25
C GLU A 296 -6.42 1.67 -10.66
N ALA A 297 -5.09 1.65 -10.75
CA ALA A 297 -4.31 2.83 -11.16
C ALA A 297 -4.53 3.25 -12.62
N VAL A 298 -5.02 2.33 -13.48
CA VAL A 298 -5.24 2.56 -14.92
C VAL A 298 -6.70 2.40 -15.36
N ASP A 299 -7.60 2.03 -14.45
CA ASP A 299 -9.03 1.70 -14.70
C ASP A 299 -9.81 2.82 -15.41
N GLY A 300 -9.40 4.07 -15.22
CA GLY A 300 -10.01 5.24 -15.89
C GLY A 300 -9.80 5.29 -17.42
N MET A 301 -9.03 4.38 -18.02
CA MET A 301 -8.72 4.35 -19.45
C MET A 301 -9.09 3.03 -20.10
N ASN A 302 -10.13 3.08 -20.95
CA ASN A 302 -10.66 1.94 -21.68
C ASN A 302 -9.56 1.09 -22.34
N GLY A 303 -9.41 -0.14 -21.87
CA GLY A 303 -8.51 -1.13 -22.46
C GLY A 303 -7.01 -0.85 -22.26
N LEU A 304 -6.62 0.10 -21.41
CA LEU A 304 -5.21 0.39 -21.17
C LEU A 304 -4.50 -0.78 -20.49
N PHE A 305 -5.13 -1.40 -19.49
CA PHE A 305 -4.55 -2.51 -18.77
C PHE A 305 -4.20 -3.68 -19.69
N GLU A 306 -5.13 -4.09 -20.56
CA GLU A 306 -4.94 -5.17 -21.54
C GLU A 306 -3.83 -4.85 -22.54
N ARG A 307 -3.71 -3.58 -22.95
CA ARG A 307 -2.62 -3.13 -23.82
C ARG A 307 -1.27 -3.15 -23.12
N LEU A 308 -1.21 -2.85 -21.82
CA LEU A 308 0.00 -3.02 -21.02
C LEU A 308 0.40 -4.49 -20.93
N LEU A 309 -0.54 -5.40 -20.64
CA LEU A 309 -0.29 -6.84 -20.62
C LEU A 309 0.25 -7.34 -21.96
N ALA A 310 -0.35 -6.91 -23.08
CA ALA A 310 0.10 -7.27 -24.42
C ALA A 310 1.51 -6.72 -24.72
N THR A 311 1.78 -5.47 -24.34
CA THR A 311 3.07 -4.81 -24.55
C THR A 311 4.18 -5.50 -23.76
N VAL A 312 3.92 -5.90 -22.51
CA VAL A 312 4.89 -6.63 -21.69
C VAL A 312 5.13 -8.04 -22.26
N ARG A 313 4.07 -8.74 -22.70
CA ARG A 313 4.19 -10.10 -23.25
C ARG A 313 5.02 -10.14 -24.52
N THR A 314 4.75 -9.23 -25.45
CA THR A 314 5.36 -9.15 -26.78
C THR A 314 5.68 -7.69 -27.09
N PRO A 315 6.83 -7.18 -26.61
CA PRO A 315 7.23 -5.81 -26.91
C PRO A 315 7.56 -5.71 -28.40
N ALA A 316 6.73 -4.98 -29.15
CA ALA A 316 6.95 -4.61 -30.54
C ALA A 316 7.56 -3.22 -30.63
#